data_AF-A0A8W8HQV1-F1
#
_entry.id   AF-A0A8W8HQV1-F1
#
_cell.length_a   1.000
_cell.length_b   1.000
_cell.length_c   1.000
_cell.angle_alpha   90.00
_cell.angle_beta   90.00
_cell.angle_gamma   90.00
#
_symmetry.space_group_name_H-M   'P 1'
#
loop_
_entity.id
_entity.type
_entity.pdbx_description
1 polymer ?
#
loop_
_entity_poly.entity_id
_entity_poly.type
_entity_poly.pdbx_seq_one_letter_code
_entity_poly.pdbx_strand_id
1 'polypeptide(L)'
;MQEVNVNVNLDSEVVRASAEAQASGRLTPLIKVELWSKIQARRLSEGKEEMAVQFSPPQTTPMTEEEEEKCKKRKECNKEAAQRCRERKKEKQKNDEKELTSLLLRNEELKDTIKNLEEEMVFYQGMLSIQTSNQIETGPASPEQQVPGLWTVEEDFLEQYL
;
A
#
# COMPACT_ATOMS: atom_id res chain seq x y z
N MET A 1 62.70 -19.23 34.04
CA MET A 1 62.07 -18.39 33.01
C MET A 1 61.05 -19.27 32.32
N GLN A 2 59.77 -19.07 32.63
CA GLN A 2 58.67 -19.78 31.98
C GLN A 2 58.12 -18.85 30.90
N GLU A 3 58.18 -19.30 29.66
CA GLU A 3 57.70 -18.55 28.51
C GLU A 3 56.18 -18.35 28.65
N VAL A 4 55.78 -17.09 28.73
CA VAL A 4 54.38 -16.68 28.64
C VAL A 4 53.98 -16.89 27.19
N ASN A 5 53.29 -17.99 26.92
CA ASN A 5 52.72 -18.28 25.61
C ASN A 5 51.55 -17.29 25.39
N VAL A 6 51.86 -16.11 24.87
CA VAL A 6 50.89 -15.06 24.58
C VAL A 6 49.98 -15.55 23.46
N ASN A 7 48.70 -15.69 23.82
CA ASN A 7 47.59 -16.18 23.00
C ASN A 7 47.56 -15.51 21.61
N VAL A 8 48.02 -16.23 20.58
CA VAL A 8 48.19 -15.80 19.18
C VAL A 8 46.85 -15.70 18.42
N ASN A 9 45.69 -15.76 19.10
CA ASN A 9 44.38 -15.90 18.44
C ASN A 9 43.51 -14.62 18.42
N LEU A 10 43.94 -13.54 19.09
CA LEU A 10 43.17 -12.29 19.12
C LEU A 10 43.09 -11.63 17.73
N ASP A 11 44.18 -11.71 16.96
CA ASP A 11 44.27 -11.12 15.63
C ASP A 11 43.31 -11.80 14.63
N SER A 12 43.10 -13.11 14.77
CA SER A 12 42.19 -13.87 13.90
C SER A 12 40.74 -13.43 14.06
N GLU A 13 40.28 -13.20 15.30
CA GLU A 13 38.91 -12.76 15.56
C GLU A 13 38.65 -11.31 15.14
N VAL A 14 39.64 -10.43 15.32
CA VAL A 14 39.56 -9.03 14.87
C VAL A 14 39.49 -8.96 13.34
N VAL A 15 40.29 -9.76 12.63
CA VAL A 15 40.26 -9.84 11.17
C VAL A 15 38.90 -10.32 10.67
N ARG A 16 38.35 -11.38 11.29
CA ARG A 16 37.01 -11.89 10.97
C ARG A 16 35.92 -10.82 11.19
N ALA A 17 35.93 -10.18 12.37
CA ALA A 17 34.96 -9.14 12.69
C ALA A 17 35.08 -7.91 11.78
N SER A 18 36.28 -7.58 11.32
CA SER A 18 36.52 -6.49 10.35
C SER A 18 35.89 -6.83 8.99
N ALA A 19 36.10 -8.05 8.49
CA ALA A 19 35.47 -8.50 7.25
C ALA A 19 33.93 -8.51 7.35
N GLU A 20 33.37 -8.96 8.48
CA GLU A 20 31.92 -8.94 8.72
C GLU A 20 31.36 -7.51 8.81
N ALA A 21 32.09 -6.60 9.44
CA ALA A 21 31.70 -5.19 9.54
C ALA A 21 31.70 -4.51 8.15
N GLN A 22 32.71 -4.79 7.32
CA GLN A 22 32.78 -4.32 5.95
C GLN A 22 31.63 -4.86 5.09
N ALA A 23 31.33 -6.17 5.19
CA ALA A 23 30.27 -6.80 4.42
C ALA A 23 28.87 -6.32 4.83
N SER A 24 28.63 -6.13 6.13
CA SER A 24 27.33 -5.72 6.66
C SER A 24 27.11 -4.19 6.71
N GLY A 25 28.18 -3.41 6.56
CA GLY A 25 28.17 -1.95 6.73
C GLY A 25 27.88 -1.50 8.17
N ARG A 26 27.96 -2.40 9.16
CA ARG A 26 27.65 -2.13 10.57
C ARG A 26 28.88 -2.37 11.43
N LEU A 27 29.16 -1.45 12.36
CA LEU A 27 30.32 -1.53 13.25
C LEU A 27 30.16 -2.56 14.40
N THR A 28 28.95 -3.10 14.58
CA THR A 28 28.59 -4.00 15.67
C THR A 28 29.54 -5.20 15.86
N PRO A 29 30.04 -5.89 14.81
CA PRO A 29 30.97 -7.01 14.99
C PRO A 29 32.28 -6.60 15.67
N LEU A 30 32.85 -5.44 15.31
CA LEU A 30 34.08 -4.92 15.90
C LEU A 30 33.87 -4.48 17.36
N ILE A 31 32.76 -3.81 17.65
CA ILE A 31 32.40 -3.40 19.03
C ILE A 31 32.25 -4.63 19.95
N LYS A 32 31.69 -5.73 19.44
CA LYS A 32 31.57 -6.98 20.21
C LYS A 32 32.94 -7.54 20.60
N VAL A 33 33.89 -7.57 19.67
CA VAL A 33 35.25 -8.05 19.94
C VAL A 33 35.94 -7.15 20.95
N GLU A 34 35.89 -5.83 20.76
CA GLU A 34 36.49 -4.87 21.70
C GLU A 34 35.93 -5.01 23.12
N LEU A 35 34.61 -5.10 23.24
CA LEU A 35 33.93 -5.24 24.52
C LEU A 35 34.31 -6.57 25.19
N TRP A 36 34.35 -7.66 24.42
CA TRP A 36 34.75 -8.97 24.91
C TRP A 36 36.18 -8.94 25.45
N SER A 37 37.14 -8.37 24.70
CA SER A 37 38.54 -8.26 25.12
C SER A 37 38.70 -7.40 26.38
N LYS A 38 37.97 -6.29 26.50
CA LYS A 38 37.99 -5.44 27.70
C LYS A 38 37.48 -6.18 28.94
N ILE A 39 36.38 -6.92 28.80
CA ILE A 39 35.82 -7.72 29.90
C ILE A 39 36.81 -8.82 30.29
N GLN A 40 37.38 -9.51 29.31
CA GLN A 40 38.33 -10.59 29.52
C GLN A 40 39.61 -10.11 30.22
N ALA A 41 40.19 -8.99 29.77
CA ALA A 41 41.35 -8.37 30.41
C ALA A 41 41.08 -7.98 31.86
N ARG A 42 39.91 -7.38 32.15
CA ARG A 42 39.51 -7.05 33.52
C ARG A 42 39.41 -8.30 34.39
N ARG A 43 38.76 -9.37 33.91
CA ARG A 43 38.64 -10.63 34.66
C ARG A 43 40.00 -11.23 35.01
N LEU A 44 40.90 -11.29 34.04
CA LEU A 44 42.26 -11.80 34.27
C LEU A 44 43.03 -10.94 35.28
N SER A 45 42.90 -9.62 35.22
CA SER A 45 43.53 -8.71 36.19
C SER A 45 43.01 -8.87 37.62
N GLU A 46 41.76 -9.33 37.77
CA GLU A 46 41.14 -9.69 39.05
C GLU A 46 41.46 -11.13 39.48
N GLY A 47 42.30 -11.86 38.73
CA GLY A 47 42.67 -13.25 39.01
C GLY A 47 41.57 -14.27 38.69
N LYS A 48 40.55 -13.88 37.93
CA LYS A 48 39.47 -14.79 37.49
C LYS A 48 39.88 -15.54 36.23
N GLU A 49 39.33 -16.73 36.05
CA GLU A 49 39.54 -17.55 34.84
C GLU A 49 38.96 -16.90 33.57
N GLU A 50 39.46 -17.40 32.43
CA GLU A 50 39.02 -17.01 31.10
C GLU A 50 37.54 -17.33 30.86
N MET A 51 36.88 -16.41 30.15
CA MET A 51 35.45 -16.45 29.92
C MET A 51 35.09 -17.57 28.95
N ALA A 52 34.72 -18.73 29.48
CA ALA A 52 34.15 -19.84 28.72
C ALA A 52 32.62 -19.64 28.54
N VAL A 53 32.16 -19.59 27.29
CA VAL A 53 30.74 -19.61 26.97
C VAL A 53 30.28 -21.05 26.90
N GLN A 54 29.52 -21.50 27.89
CA GLN A 54 28.86 -22.81 27.83
C GLN A 54 27.53 -22.67 27.09
N PHE A 55 27.44 -23.30 25.91
CA PHE A 55 26.19 -23.45 25.19
C PHE A 55 25.47 -24.69 25.71
N SER A 56 24.48 -24.50 26.59
CA SER A 56 23.55 -25.58 26.91
C SER A 56 22.51 -25.70 25.79
N PRO A 57 22.13 -26.94 25.40
CA PRO A 57 21.03 -27.12 24.47
C PRO A 57 19.75 -26.50 25.06
N PRO A 58 18.87 -25.93 24.22
CA PRO A 58 17.61 -25.38 24.69
C PRO A 58 16.82 -26.44 25.45
N GLN A 59 16.47 -26.17 26.71
CA GLN A 59 15.60 -27.08 27.44
C GLN A 59 14.17 -26.94 26.93
N THR A 60 13.66 -27.99 26.29
CA THR A 60 12.25 -28.08 25.93
C THR A 60 11.47 -28.58 27.14
N THR A 61 10.76 -27.69 27.82
CA THR A 61 9.76 -28.10 28.81
C THR A 61 8.58 -28.74 28.08
N PRO A 62 8.13 -29.95 28.45
CA PRO A 62 6.92 -30.52 27.87
C PRO A 62 5.72 -29.63 28.20
N MET A 63 4.88 -29.38 27.21
CA MET A 63 3.66 -28.60 27.36
C MET A 63 2.73 -29.33 28.33
N THR A 64 2.11 -28.63 29.27
CA THR A 64 1.09 -29.26 30.12
C THR A 64 -0.17 -29.55 29.32
N GLU A 65 -0.98 -30.52 29.75
CA GLU A 65 -2.23 -30.87 29.06
C GLU A 65 -3.17 -29.66 28.90
N GLU A 66 -3.22 -28.77 29.90
CA GLU A 66 -3.98 -27.52 29.86
C GLU A 66 -3.49 -26.56 28.76
N GLU A 67 -2.16 -26.46 28.60
CA GLU A 67 -1.54 -25.62 27.59
C GLU A 67 -1.77 -26.19 26.17
N GLU A 68 -1.76 -27.51 26.02
CA GLU A 68 -2.11 -28.15 24.75
C GLU A 68 -3.56 -27.89 24.35
N GLU A 69 -4.50 -27.99 25.29
CA GLU A 69 -5.92 -27.72 25.03
C GLU A 69 -6.14 -26.25 24.64
N LYS A 70 -5.50 -25.32 25.34
CA LYS A 70 -5.54 -23.89 24.99
C LYS A 70 -4.96 -23.64 23.60
N CYS A 71 -3.89 -24.34 23.23
CA CYS A 71 -3.30 -24.25 21.91
C CYS A 71 -4.26 -24.79 20.82
N LYS A 72 -4.93 -25.92 21.07
CA LYS A 72 -5.95 -26.49 20.17
C LYS A 72 -7.10 -25.52 19.96
N LYS A 73 -7.69 -24.98 21.03
CA LYS A 73 -8.76 -23.97 20.97
C LYS A 73 -8.34 -22.73 20.17
N ARG A 74 -7.14 -22.21 20.44
CA ARG A 74 -6.61 -21.05 19.71
C ARG A 74 -6.46 -21.33 18.21
N LYS A 75 -5.96 -22.52 17.83
CA LYS A 75 -5.82 -22.92 16.42
C LYS A 75 -7.18 -23.04 15.74
N GLU A 76 -8.16 -23.62 16.41
CA GLU A 76 -9.52 -23.76 15.90
C GLU A 76 -10.20 -22.40 15.70
N CYS A 77 -10.17 -21.51 16.70
CA CYS A 77 -10.70 -20.16 16.56
C CYS A 77 -9.98 -19.37 15.46
N ASN A 78 -8.65 -19.51 15.32
CA ASN A 78 -7.90 -18.84 14.26
C ASN A 78 -8.28 -19.39 12.88
N LYS A 79 -8.49 -20.70 12.75
CA LYS A 79 -8.95 -21.35 11.52
C LYS A 79 -10.31 -20.80 11.09
N GLU A 80 -11.27 -20.72 12.01
CA GLU A 80 -12.59 -20.14 11.74
C GLU A 80 -12.49 -18.66 11.39
N ALA A 81 -11.70 -17.88 12.12
CA ALA A 81 -11.52 -16.46 11.85
C ALA A 81 -10.88 -16.21 10.48
N ALA A 82 -9.88 -17.01 10.10
CA ALA A 82 -9.24 -16.94 8.79
C ALA A 82 -10.21 -17.30 7.66
N GLN A 83 -11.06 -18.32 7.86
CA GLN A 83 -12.11 -18.66 6.91
C GLN A 83 -13.11 -17.51 6.75
N ARG A 84 -13.66 -16.98 7.84
CA ARG A 84 -14.60 -15.84 7.81
C ARG A 84 -13.98 -14.59 7.17
N CYS A 85 -12.68 -14.36 7.39
CA CYS A 85 -11.96 -13.25 6.76
C CYS A 85 -11.90 -13.42 5.23
N ARG A 86 -11.55 -14.62 4.76
CA ARG A 86 -11.51 -14.96 3.33
C ARG A 86 -12.88 -14.87 2.69
N GLU A 87 -13.92 -15.38 3.36
CA GLU A 87 -15.31 -15.32 2.90
C GLU A 87 -15.79 -13.86 2.78
N ARG A 88 -15.56 -13.03 3.81
CA ARG A 88 -15.89 -11.60 3.76
C ARG A 88 -15.17 -10.86 2.63
N LYS A 89 -13.89 -11.16 2.40
CA LYS A 89 -13.14 -10.58 1.28
C LYS A 89 -13.77 -10.96 -0.07
N LYS A 90 -14.13 -12.23 -0.24
CA LYS A 90 -14.75 -12.74 -1.47
C LYS A 90 -16.14 -12.13 -1.69
N GLU A 91 -16.94 -12.02 -0.64
CA GLU A 91 -18.27 -11.42 -0.72
C GLU A 91 -18.20 -9.92 -1.03
N LYS A 92 -17.27 -9.19 -0.39
CA LYS A 92 -17.02 -7.79 -0.71
C LYS A 92 -16.65 -7.63 -2.18
N GLN A 93 -15.68 -8.40 -2.67
CA GLN A 93 -15.29 -8.35 -4.08
C GLN A 93 -16.47 -8.61 -5.02
N LYS A 94 -17.31 -9.60 -4.71
CA LYS A 94 -18.51 -9.90 -5.50
C LYS A 94 -19.52 -8.74 -5.50
N ASN A 95 -19.67 -8.04 -4.39
CA ASN A 95 -20.55 -6.87 -4.31
C ASN A 95 -19.98 -5.69 -5.08
N ASP A 96 -18.67 -5.42 -4.94
CA ASP A 96 -17.97 -4.38 -5.70
C ASP A 96 -18.08 -4.64 -7.22
N GLU A 97 -17.93 -5.89 -7.67
CA GLU A 97 -18.11 -6.29 -9.08
C GLU A 97 -19.55 -6.05 -9.57
N LYS A 98 -20.56 -6.39 -8.76
CA LYS A 98 -21.96 -6.11 -9.09
C LYS A 98 -22.23 -4.61 -9.19
N GLU A 99 -21.75 -3.84 -8.23
CA GLU A 99 -21.91 -2.39 -8.23
C GLU A 99 -21.25 -1.76 -9.44
N LEU A 100 -20.02 -2.17 -9.78
CA LEU A 100 -19.34 -1.76 -11.00
C LEU A 100 -20.20 -2.05 -12.25
N THR A 101 -20.71 -3.27 -12.40
CA THR A 101 -21.57 -3.60 -13.55
C THR A 101 -22.84 -2.76 -13.59
N SER A 102 -23.48 -2.51 -12.45
CA SER A 102 -24.67 -1.66 -12.36
C SER A 102 -24.37 -0.21 -12.75
N LEU A 103 -23.24 0.33 -12.30
CA LEU A 103 -22.82 1.70 -12.64
C LEU A 103 -22.46 1.83 -14.11
N LEU A 104 -21.82 0.82 -14.71
CA LEU A 104 -21.51 0.81 -16.14
C LEU A 104 -22.79 0.81 -16.99
N LEU A 105 -23.75 -0.06 -16.67
CA LEU A 105 -25.05 -0.08 -17.35
C LEU A 105 -25.78 1.27 -17.21
N ARG A 106 -25.81 1.83 -16.00
CA ARG A 106 -26.41 3.14 -15.74
C ARG A 106 -25.73 4.25 -16.54
N ASN A 107 -24.41 4.19 -16.67
CA ASN A 107 -23.64 5.19 -17.42
C ASN A 107 -23.93 5.09 -18.92
N GLU A 108 -24.05 3.87 -19.45
CA GLU A 108 -24.45 3.63 -20.84
C GLU A 108 -25.86 4.16 -21.11
N GLU A 109 -26.85 3.83 -20.26
CA GLU A 109 -28.20 4.39 -20.34
C GLU A 109 -28.19 5.92 -20.37
N LEU A 110 -27.42 6.55 -19.47
CA LEU A 110 -27.33 8.01 -19.40
C LEU A 110 -26.70 8.60 -20.66
N LYS A 111 -25.64 7.99 -21.20
CA LYS A 111 -25.03 8.42 -22.46
C LYS A 111 -26.01 8.34 -23.63
N ASP A 112 -26.79 7.27 -23.71
CA ASP A 112 -27.83 7.14 -24.72
C ASP A 112 -28.90 8.23 -24.56
N THR A 113 -29.31 8.55 -23.33
CA THR A 113 -30.26 9.65 -23.10
C THR A 113 -29.70 11.01 -23.51
N ILE A 114 -28.43 11.29 -23.20
CA ILE A 114 -27.75 12.53 -23.60
C ILE A 114 -27.75 12.63 -25.13
N LYS A 115 -27.30 11.57 -25.81
CA LYS A 115 -27.25 11.53 -27.26
C LYS A 115 -28.62 11.79 -27.90
N ASN A 116 -29.66 11.14 -27.39
CA ASN A 116 -31.03 11.35 -27.91
C ASN A 116 -31.48 12.80 -27.71
N LEU A 117 -31.19 13.40 -26.56
CA LEU A 117 -31.54 14.80 -26.27
C LEU A 117 -30.74 15.77 -27.15
N GLU A 118 -29.46 15.50 -27.41
CA GLU A 118 -28.64 16.28 -28.33
C GLU A 118 -29.18 16.22 -29.76
N GLU A 119 -29.59 15.02 -30.23
CA GLU A 119 -30.23 14.84 -31.53
C GLU A 119 -31.56 15.62 -31.63
N GLU A 120 -32.39 15.56 -30.59
CA GLU A 120 -33.63 16.34 -30.51
C GLU A 120 -33.36 17.85 -30.52
N MET A 121 -32.37 18.32 -29.75
CA MET A 121 -31.98 19.73 -29.72
C MET A 121 -31.55 20.22 -31.11
N VAL A 122 -30.67 19.48 -31.78
CA VAL A 122 -30.21 19.82 -33.14
C VAL A 122 -31.38 19.83 -34.12
N PHE A 123 -32.28 18.85 -34.02
CA PHE A 123 -33.48 18.79 -34.86
C PHE A 123 -34.35 20.03 -34.70
N TYR A 124 -34.70 20.41 -33.46
CA TYR A 124 -35.54 21.57 -33.20
C TYR A 124 -34.83 22.89 -33.56
N GLN A 125 -33.53 22.99 -33.30
CA GLN A 125 -32.74 24.16 -33.69
C GLN A 125 -32.70 24.33 -35.22
N GLY A 126 -32.56 23.22 -35.96
CA GLY A 126 -32.66 23.22 -37.42
C GLY A 126 -34.05 23.67 -37.91
N MET A 127 -35.13 23.14 -37.31
CA MET A 127 -36.49 23.57 -37.65
C MET A 127 -36.73 25.07 -37.41
N LEU A 128 -36.27 25.58 -36.26
CA LEU A 128 -36.39 27.01 -35.93
C LEU A 128 -35.57 27.89 -36.89
N SER A 129 -34.36 27.47 -37.26
CA SER A 129 -33.51 28.19 -38.22
C SER A 129 -34.15 28.31 -39.61
N ILE A 130 -34.85 27.27 -40.07
CA ILE A 130 -35.61 27.32 -41.33
C ILE A 130 -36.80 28.29 -41.21
N GLN A 131 -37.53 28.24 -40.09
CA GLN A 131 -38.67 29.15 -39.85
C GLN A 131 -38.24 30.61 -39.81
N THR A 132 -37.13 30.94 -39.13
CA THR A 132 -36.62 32.30 -39.06
C THR A 132 -36.09 32.78 -40.40
N SER A 133 -35.43 31.90 -41.18
CA SER A 133 -34.99 32.23 -42.56
C SER A 133 -36.16 32.54 -43.49
N ASN A 134 -37.27 31.80 -43.38
CA ASN A 134 -38.47 32.02 -44.18
C ASN A 134 -39.26 33.29 -43.80
N GLN A 135 -39.01 33.88 -42.63
CA GLN A 135 -39.64 35.15 -42.21
C GLN A 135 -38.85 36.40 -42.65
N ILE A 136 -37.58 36.26 -43.06
CA ILE A 136 -36.74 37.39 -43.47
C ILE A 136 -37.10 37.89 -44.89
N GLU A 137 -37.82 37.11 -45.71
CA GLU A 137 -38.25 37.54 -47.05
C GLU A 137 -39.58 38.32 -47.07
N THR A 138 -40.25 38.53 -45.94
CA THR A 138 -41.50 39.31 -45.88
C THR A 138 -41.46 40.44 -44.85
N GLY A 139 -40.80 41.56 -45.19
CA GLY A 139 -41.03 42.88 -44.58
C GLY A 139 -39.79 43.58 -44.01
N PRO A 140 -39.66 44.92 -44.17
CA PRO A 140 -38.43 45.64 -43.88
C PRO A 140 -38.16 45.77 -42.38
N ALA A 141 -36.87 45.79 -42.05
CA ALA A 141 -36.31 45.88 -40.72
C ALA A 141 -36.89 47.04 -39.88
N SER A 142 -37.46 46.69 -38.73
CA SER A 142 -37.71 47.61 -37.61
C SER A 142 -36.61 47.43 -36.56
N PRO A 143 -35.80 48.46 -36.24
CA PRO A 143 -34.60 48.31 -35.43
C PRO A 143 -34.91 48.51 -33.94
N GLU A 144 -35.62 47.58 -33.29
CA GLU A 144 -35.81 47.69 -31.83
C GLU A 144 -36.23 46.40 -31.13
N GLN A 145 -35.46 45.31 -31.25
CA GLN A 145 -35.55 44.21 -30.29
C GLN A 145 -34.15 43.62 -30.02
N GLN A 146 -33.45 44.21 -29.04
CA GLN A 146 -32.44 43.47 -28.30
C GLN A 146 -33.17 42.33 -27.60
N VAL A 147 -32.96 41.10 -28.05
CA VAL A 147 -33.43 39.90 -27.36
C VAL A 147 -32.41 39.56 -26.27
N PRO A 148 -32.71 39.75 -24.98
CA PRO A 148 -31.82 39.34 -23.91
C PRO A 148 -31.88 37.82 -23.76
N GLY A 149 -30.73 37.15 -23.75
CA GLY A 149 -30.65 35.74 -23.37
C GLY A 149 -30.39 34.75 -24.50
N LEU A 150 -29.55 35.11 -25.47
CA LEU A 150 -28.77 34.10 -26.17
C LEU A 150 -27.78 33.53 -25.15
N TRP A 151 -28.13 32.43 -24.50
CA TRP A 151 -27.18 31.64 -23.73
C TRP A 151 -26.16 31.12 -24.75
N THR A 152 -25.06 31.87 -24.92
CA THR A 152 -23.82 31.30 -25.43
C THR A 152 -23.46 30.23 -24.41
N VAL A 153 -23.76 28.97 -24.74
CA VAL A 153 -23.23 27.83 -24.03
C VAL A 153 -21.72 27.98 -24.13
N GLU A 154 -21.11 28.47 -23.06
CA GLU A 154 -19.65 28.47 -22.92
C GLU A 154 -19.19 27.04 -23.14
N GLU A 155 -18.40 26.84 -24.19
CA GLU A 155 -17.78 25.57 -24.58
C GLU A 155 -16.77 25.05 -23.53
N ASP A 156 -16.65 25.71 -22.37
CA ASP A 156 -15.62 25.44 -21.37
C ASP A 156 -16.04 24.49 -20.23
N PHE A 157 -17.28 23.98 -20.20
CA PHE A 157 -17.74 23.14 -19.07
C PHE A 157 -17.39 21.64 -19.19
N LEU A 158 -16.86 21.17 -20.32
CA LEU A 158 -16.55 19.75 -20.55
C LEU A 158 -15.08 19.37 -20.40
N GLU A 159 -14.16 20.32 -20.22
CA GLU A 159 -12.73 20.01 -20.01
C GLU A 159 -12.36 19.71 -18.54
N GLN A 160 -13.28 19.88 -17.58
CA GLN A 160 -12.94 19.73 -16.15
C GLN A 160 -13.17 18.32 -15.59
N TYR A 161 -13.62 17.35 -16.41
CA TYR A 161 -13.96 15.99 -15.96
C TYR A 161 -13.33 14.86 -16.81
N LEU A 162 -12.15 15.12 -17.41
CA LEU A 162 -11.23 14.11 -17.97
C LEU A 162 -9.91 14.10 -17.20
#